data_AF-A0A7I9V4E9-F1
#
_entry.id   AF-A0A7I9V4E9-F1
#
_cell.length_a   1.000
_cell.length_b   1.000
_cell.length_c   1.000
_cell.angle_alpha   90.00
_cell.angle_beta   90.00
_cell.angle_gamma   90.00
#
_symmetry.space_group_name_H-M   'P 1'
#
loop_
_entity.id
_entity.type
_entity.pdbx_description
1 polymer ?
#
loop_
_entity_poly.entity_id
_entity_poly.type
_entity_poly.pdbx_seq_one_letter_code
_entity_poly.pdbx_strand_id
1 'polypeptide(L)'
;MADRYERLQLAPDLHVTRHDDFLTVASTRWTPGTFLYDLDYLVVTTKPSSTGVKVILAARGAHVDFQVLRFELDAPTWTAFDAFVARARQSVA
;
A
#
# COMPACT_ATOMS: atom_id res chain seq x y z
N MET A 1 17.85 13.08 -10.10
CA MET A 1 16.90 11.98 -10.37
C MET A 1 15.51 12.58 -10.20
N ALA A 2 14.58 12.35 -11.14
CA ALA A 2 13.22 12.87 -10.97
C ALA A 2 12.61 12.21 -9.73
N ASP A 3 12.13 13.01 -8.78
CA ASP A 3 11.32 12.53 -7.65
C ASP A 3 10.18 11.69 -8.24
N ARG A 4 10.20 10.37 -8.02
CA ARG A 4 9.13 9.47 -8.46
C ARG A 4 8.01 9.53 -7.44
N TYR A 5 7.30 10.65 -7.44
CA TYR A 5 6.06 10.78 -6.71
C TYR A 5 4.89 10.23 -7.52
N GLU A 6 4.24 9.19 -7.02
CA GLU A 6 2.97 8.68 -7.55
C GLU A 6 1.93 8.65 -6.44
N ARG A 7 0.66 8.91 -6.77
CA ARG A 7 -0.47 8.82 -5.83
C ARG A 7 -1.62 8.04 -6.45
N LEU A 8 -2.18 7.13 -5.67
CA LEU A 8 -3.40 6.40 -5.98
C LEU A 8 -4.41 6.59 -4.84
N GLN A 9 -5.63 7.00 -5.19
CA GLN A 9 -6.74 7.03 -4.26
C GLN A 9 -7.49 5.70 -4.34
N LEU A 10 -7.58 4.97 -3.21
CA LEU A 10 -8.30 3.70 -3.12
C LEU A 10 -9.73 3.88 -2.59
N ALA A 11 -9.96 4.93 -1.80
CA ALA A 11 -11.26 5.34 -1.30
C ALA A 11 -11.23 6.83 -0.95
N PRO A 12 -12.37 7.48 -0.65
CA PRO A 12 -12.39 8.89 -0.22
C PRO A 12 -11.41 9.20 0.93
N ASP A 13 -11.20 8.24 1.82
CA ASP A 13 -10.42 8.31 3.04
C ASP A 13 -9.16 7.42 3.04
N LEU A 14 -8.77 6.85 1.90
CA LEU A 14 -7.64 5.92 1.79
C LEU A 14 -6.81 6.25 0.55
N HIS A 15 -5.58 6.68 0.78
CA HIS A 15 -4.63 7.03 -0.26
C HIS A 15 -3.35 6.23 -0.09
N VAL A 16 -2.78 5.84 -1.22
CA VAL A 16 -1.46 5.25 -1.29
C VAL A 16 -0.60 6.18 -2.12
N THR A 17 0.56 6.54 -1.59
CA THR A 17 1.57 7.31 -2.32
C THR A 17 2.85 6.51 -2.38
N ARG A 18 3.64 6.80 -3.40
CA ARG A 18 5.01 6.32 -3.54
C ARG A 18 5.91 7.53 -3.58
N HIS A 19 7.02 7.47 -2.85
CA HIS A 19 8.11 8.43 -2.92
C HIS A 19 9.43 7.65 -2.80
N ASP A 20 10.25 7.71 -3.84
CA ASP A 20 11.49 6.91 -3.95
C ASP A 20 11.25 5.41 -3.71
N ASP A 21 11.89 4.88 -2.67
CA ASP A 21 11.86 3.47 -2.24
C ASP A 21 10.79 3.22 -1.16
N PHE A 22 9.94 4.21 -0.89
CA PHE A 22 8.90 4.13 0.12
C PHE A 22 7.50 4.13 -0.48
N LEU A 23 6.64 3.30 0.11
CA LEU A 23 5.20 3.32 -0.08
C LEU A 23 4.54 3.82 1.20
N THR A 24 3.69 4.83 1.06
CA THR A 24 3.02 5.48 2.16
C THR A 24 1.52 5.29 2.04
N VAL A 25 0.86 4.94 3.14
CA VAL A 25 -0.61 4.87 3.23
C VAL A 25 -1.09 6.00 4.13
N ALA A 26 -1.98 6.83 3.62
CA ALA A 26 -2.63 7.90 4.38
C ALA A 26 -4.12 7.58 4.52
N SER A 27 -4.59 7.46 5.76
CA SER A 27 -6.00 7.16 6.02
C SER A 27 -6.48 7.65 7.39
N THR A 28 -7.77 7.94 7.48
CA THR A 28 -8.48 8.23 8.74
C THR A 28 -9.18 7.01 9.34
N ARG A 29 -9.05 5.82 8.72
CA ARG A 29 -9.69 4.56 9.18
C ARG A 29 -9.06 3.98 10.44
N TRP A 30 -7.80 4.29 10.67
CA TRP A 30 -7.04 3.93 11.87
C TRP A 30 -6.68 5.22 12.60
N THR A 31 -5.97 5.11 13.74
CA THR A 31 -5.37 6.29 14.39
C THR A 31 -4.74 7.16 13.30
N PRO A 32 -5.23 8.41 13.09
CA PRO A 32 -4.88 9.20 11.94
C PRO A 32 -3.37 9.27 11.81
N GLY A 33 -2.86 8.75 10.69
CA GLY A 33 -1.45 8.45 10.58
C GLY A 33 -1.04 8.21 9.14
N THR A 34 0.24 8.46 8.91
CA THR A 34 0.94 8.17 7.67
C THR A 34 1.76 6.91 7.92
N PHE A 35 1.35 5.79 7.31
CA PHE A 35 2.05 4.52 7.45
C PHE A 35 3.10 4.42 6.35
N LEU A 36 4.36 4.24 6.74
CA LEU A 36 5.50 4.18 5.83
C LEU A 36 5.99 2.73 5.70
N TYR A 37 6.14 2.26 4.47
CA TYR A 37 6.68 0.94 4.13
C TYR A 37 7.86 1.11 3.19
N ASP A 38 9.02 0.59 3.59
CA ASP A 38 10.14 0.37 2.68
C ASP A 38 9.74 -0.73 1.67
N LEU A 39 9.92 -0.46 0.38
CA LEU A 39 9.52 -1.36 -0.70
C LEU A 39 10.28 -2.71 -0.69
N ASP A 40 11.52 -2.74 -0.19
CA ASP A 40 12.31 -3.97 -0.07
C ASP A 40 11.72 -4.94 0.96
N TYR A 41 11.05 -4.39 1.96
CA TYR A 41 10.45 -5.13 3.06
C TYR A 41 8.93 -5.26 2.96
N LEU A 42 8.31 -4.65 1.95
CA LEU A 42 6.85 -4.61 1.78
C LEU A 42 6.29 -6.00 1.43
N VAL A 43 5.41 -6.50 2.30
CA VAL A 43 4.61 -7.69 2.10
C VAL A 43 3.15 -7.29 1.84
N VAL A 44 2.62 -7.74 0.71
CA VAL A 44 1.21 -7.60 0.35
C VAL A 44 0.59 -8.99 0.34
N THR A 45 -0.39 -9.23 1.20
CA THR A 45 -1.17 -10.48 1.21
C THR A 45 -2.60 -10.18 0.80
N THR A 46 -3.15 -10.98 -0.11
CA THR A 46 -4.54 -10.82 -0.56
C THR A 46 -5.37 -12.06 -0.24
N LYS A 47 -6.66 -11.83 0.01
CA LYS A 47 -7.67 -12.88 0.15
C LYS A 47 -8.96 -12.45 -0.55
N PRO A 48 -9.59 -13.32 -1.36
CA PRO A 48 -10.91 -13.01 -1.91
C PRO A 48 -11.94 -12.84 -0.78
N SER A 49 -12.93 -11.97 -1.01
CA SER A 49 -14.09 -11.76 -0.15
C SER A 49 -15.38 -11.79 -0.97
N SER A 50 -16.54 -11.82 -0.29
CA SER A 50 -17.86 -11.76 -0.93
C SER A 50 -18.10 -10.49 -1.75
N THR A 51 -17.36 -9.43 -1.45
CA THR A 51 -17.55 -8.08 -1.99
C THR A 51 -16.33 -7.55 -2.73
N GLY A 52 -15.25 -8.32 -2.83
CA GLY A 52 -14.03 -7.92 -3.52
C GLY A 52 -12.78 -8.66 -3.05
N VAL A 53 -11.73 -7.88 -2.73
CA VAL A 53 -10.42 -8.39 -2.30
C VAL A 53 -10.02 -7.74 -0.98
N LYS A 54 -9.76 -8.57 0.03
CA LYS A 54 -9.12 -8.14 1.28
C LYS A 54 -7.62 -8.02 1.05
N VAL A 55 -7.08 -6.84 1.28
CA VAL A 55 -5.67 -6.52 1.16
C VAL A 55 -5.09 -6.35 2.57
N ILE A 56 -3.93 -6.97 2.79
CA ILE A 56 -3.15 -6.86 4.02
C ILE A 56 -1.77 -6.33 3.65
N LEU A 57 -1.41 -5.16 4.19
CA LEU A 57 -0.08 -4.58 4.05
C LEU A 57 0.71 -4.77 5.33
N ALA A 58 1.93 -5.25 5.20
CA ALA A 58 2.89 -5.43 6.28
C ALA A 58 4.30 -5.13 5.77
N ALA A 59 5.22 -4.79 6.68
CA ALA A 59 6.65 -4.85 6.42
C ALA A 59 7.20 -6.17 7.00
N ARG A 60 8.36 -6.64 6.54
CA ARG A 60 9.12 -7.74 7.18
C ARG A 60 10.57 -7.29 7.33
N GLY A 61 11.11 -7.20 8.54
CA GLY A 61 12.56 -7.04 8.74
C GLY A 61 13.07 -5.73 9.34
N ALA A 62 12.26 -4.92 10.03
CA ALA A 62 12.79 -3.81 10.82
C ALA A 62 12.30 -3.88 12.26
N HIS A 63 13.16 -3.44 13.19
CA HIS A 63 12.98 -3.40 14.64
C HIS A 63 11.88 -2.42 15.11
N VAL A 64 10.77 -2.34 14.41
CA VAL A 64 9.65 -1.41 14.64
C VAL A 64 8.37 -2.23 14.78
N ASP A 65 7.48 -1.82 15.68
CA ASP A 65 6.19 -2.48 15.88
C ASP A 65 5.45 -2.63 14.54
N PHE A 66 5.25 -3.88 14.11
CA PHE A 66 4.63 -4.21 12.83
C PHE A 66 3.17 -3.73 12.80
N GLN A 67 2.91 -2.62 12.12
CA GLN A 67 1.54 -2.18 11.88
C GLN A 67 0.99 -2.82 10.61
N VAL A 68 0.04 -3.74 10.81
CA VAL A 68 -0.63 -4.49 9.74
C VAL A 68 -1.92 -3.77 9.36
N LEU A 69 -1.95 -3.19 8.15
CA LEU A 69 -3.15 -2.55 7.62
C LEU A 69 -4.01 -3.56 6.88
N ARG A 70 -5.32 -3.53 7.15
CA ARG A 70 -6.30 -4.43 6.52
C ARG A 70 -7.45 -3.62 5.96
N PHE A 71 -7.66 -3.67 4.65
CA PHE A 71 -8.77 -3.01 3.99
C PHE A 71 -9.33 -3.88 2.87
N GLU A 72 -10.52 -3.54 2.42
CA GLU A 72 -11.21 -4.24 1.34
C GLU A 72 -11.36 -3.30 0.13
N LEU A 73 -11.07 -3.82 -1.05
CA LEU A 73 -11.18 -3.12 -2.32
C LEU A 73 -12.17 -3.84 -3.24
N ASP A 74 -12.91 -3.09 -4.04
CA ASP A 74 -13.64 -3.66 -5.17
C ASP A 74 -12.67 -4.10 -6.29
N ALA A 75 -13.19 -4.83 -7.27
CA ALA A 75 -12.35 -5.42 -8.33
C ALA A 75 -11.61 -4.36 -9.19
N PRO A 76 -12.24 -3.24 -9.62
CA PRO A 76 -11.53 -2.18 -10.34
C PRO A 76 -10.40 -1.55 -9.52
N THR A 77 -10.67 -1.24 -8.24
CA THR A 77 -9.70 -0.59 -7.35
C THR A 77 -8.55 -1.53 -7.00
N TRP A 78 -8.83 -2.82 -6.81
CA TRP A 78 -7.80 -3.85 -6.66
C TRP A 78 -6.85 -3.89 -7.86
N THR A 79 -7.39 -3.91 -9.08
CA THR A 79 -6.57 -3.93 -10.31
C THR A 79 -5.63 -2.73 -10.39
N ALA A 80 -6.15 -1.53 -10.06
CA ALA A 80 -5.34 -0.31 -10.04
C ALA A 80 -4.26 -0.34 -8.95
N PHE A 81 -4.59 -0.85 -7.77
CA PHE A 81 -3.66 -1.00 -6.65
C PHE A 81 -2.55 -2.01 -6.96
N ASP A 82 -2.88 -3.17 -7.51
CA ASP A 82 -1.91 -4.20 -7.86
C ASP A 82 -0.91 -3.69 -8.91
N ALA A 83 -1.42 -3.03 -9.96
CA ALA A 83 -0.57 -2.39 -10.97
C ALA A 83 0.33 -1.29 -10.38
N PHE A 84 -0.18 -0.51 -9.41
CA PHE A 84 0.60 0.50 -8.71
C PHE A 84 1.76 -0.11 -7.93
N VAL A 85 1.50 -1.14 -7.12
CA VAL A 85 2.54 -1.83 -6.33
C VAL A 85 3.57 -2.51 -7.24
N ALA A 86 3.13 -3.11 -8.36
CA ALA A 86 4.02 -3.73 -9.32
C ALA A 86 5.02 -2.72 -9.91
N ARG A 87 4.54 -1.53 -10.33
CA ARG A 87 5.41 -0.44 -10.83
C ARG A 87 6.34 0.11 -9.76
N ALA A 88 5.85 0.22 -8.52
CA ALA A 88 6.65 0.67 -7.39
C ALA A 88 7.87 -0.24 -7.19
N ARG A 89 7.67 -1.56 -7.21
CA ARG A 89 8.73 -2.56 -7.02
C ARG A 89 9.72 -2.65 -8.18
N GLN A 90 9.27 -2.51 -9.42
CA GLN A 90 10.15 -2.55 -10.61
C GLN A 90 11.21 -1.44 -10.63
N SER A 91 11.04 -0.41 -9.81
CA SER A 91 11.95 0.73 -9.76
C SER A 91 13.12 0.58 -8.80
N VAL A 92 13.07 -0.42 -7.91
CA VAL A 92 14.07 -0.70 -6.87
C VAL A 92 15.00 -1.85 -7.30
N ALA A 93 14.54 -2.69 -8.25
CA ALA A 93 15.30 -3.77 -8.87
C ALA A 93 16.23 -3.27 -9.99
#